data_AF-A0A0G1CNQ7-F1
#
_entry.id   AF-A0A0G1CNQ7-F1
#
_cell.length_a   1.000
_cell.length_b   1.000
_cell.length_c   1.000
_cell.angle_alpha   90.00
_cell.angle_beta   90.00
_cell.angle_gamma   90.00
#
_symmetry.space_group_name_H-M   'P 1'
#
loop_
_entity.id
_entity.type
_entity.pdbx_description
1 polymer ?
#
loop_
_entity_poly.entity_id
_entity_poly.type
_entity_poly.pdbx_seq_one_letter_code
_entity_poly.pdbx_strand_id
1 'polypeptide(L)'
;MPKFLLAYSLLVLKPSNYSYIFIFLISLFLFFTGLFSTTGFFVATKKFGKERDPRVLFREVLKISAYVSFGIFIFFFLRGFKLISLLNIFLSVAFYLALGYQLFIYGRKER
;
A
#
# COMPACT_ATOMS: atom_id res chain seq x y z
N MET A 1 5.51 33.92 -31.87
CA MET A 1 4.57 33.49 -30.80
C MET A 1 4.62 31.96 -30.58
N PRO A 2 5.67 31.36 -29.97
CA PRO A 2 5.71 29.91 -29.74
C PRO A 2 5.35 29.50 -28.28
N LYS A 3 5.33 30.44 -27.33
CA LYS A 3 5.13 30.13 -25.90
C LYS A 3 3.70 29.66 -25.56
N PHE A 4 2.70 30.20 -26.24
CA PHE A 4 1.29 29.82 -26.03
C PHE A 4 0.97 28.40 -26.54
N LEU A 5 1.60 27.97 -27.64
CA LEU A 5 1.36 26.65 -28.21
C LEU A 5 1.98 25.54 -27.36
N LEU A 6 3.12 25.83 -26.72
CA LEU A 6 3.81 24.91 -25.80
C LEU A 6 3.06 24.79 -24.46
N ALA A 7 2.55 25.90 -23.92
CA ALA A 7 1.70 25.90 -22.74
C ALA A 7 0.36 25.19 -22.99
N TYR A 8 -0.25 25.41 -24.16
CA TYR A 8 -1.48 24.73 -24.58
C TYR A 8 -1.25 23.24 -24.82
N SER A 9 -0.12 22.85 -25.42
CA SER A 9 0.28 21.45 -25.58
C SER A 9 0.49 20.77 -24.23
N LEU A 10 1.14 21.44 -23.26
CA LEU A 10 1.29 20.93 -21.88
C LEU A 10 -0.05 20.84 -21.11
N LEU A 11 -0.98 21.76 -21.35
CA LEU A 11 -2.33 21.77 -20.75
C LEU A 11 -3.26 20.71 -21.37
N VAL A 12 -3.15 20.48 -22.69
CA VAL A 12 -3.98 19.53 -23.43
C VAL A 12 -3.45 18.10 -23.33
N LEU A 13 -2.14 17.90 -23.08
CA LEU A 13 -1.55 16.57 -22.86
C LEU A 13 -1.81 15.95 -21.48
N LYS A 14 -2.48 16.63 -20.52
CA LYS A 14 -3.00 16.01 -19.28
C LYS A 14 -3.80 17.00 -18.42
N PRO A 15 -5.08 16.71 -18.10
CA PRO A 15 -5.36 16.22 -16.74
C PRO A 15 -6.60 15.30 -16.55
N SER A 16 -7.38 14.97 -17.58
CA SER A 16 -8.61 14.17 -17.40
C SER A 16 -8.31 12.75 -16.88
N ASN A 17 -7.23 12.13 -17.38
CA ASN A 17 -6.85 10.76 -17.01
C ASN A 17 -6.36 10.59 -15.56
N TYR A 18 -5.84 11.64 -14.90
CA TYR A 18 -5.33 11.51 -13.53
C TYR A 18 -6.45 11.28 -12.52
N SER A 19 -7.59 11.94 -12.70
CA SER A 19 -8.78 11.71 -11.88
C SER A 19 -9.29 10.27 -12.05
N TYR A 20 -9.33 9.74 -13.27
CA TYR A 20 -9.70 8.35 -13.52
C TYR A 20 -8.72 7.35 -12.91
N ILE A 21 -7.40 7.62 -13.00
CA ILE A 21 -6.37 6.79 -12.34
C ILE A 21 -6.54 6.82 -10.83
N PHE A 22 -6.82 7.99 -10.24
CA PHE A 22 -7.03 8.13 -8.80
C PHE A 22 -8.30 7.41 -8.32
N ILE A 23 -9.42 7.57 -9.04
CA ILE A 23 -10.67 6.85 -8.77
C ILE A 23 -10.45 5.34 -8.91
N PHE A 24 -9.76 4.89 -9.95
CA PHE A 24 -9.40 3.48 -10.13
C PHE A 24 -8.58 2.95 -8.95
N LEU A 25 -7.57 3.69 -8.51
CA LEU A 25 -6.73 3.31 -7.37
C LEU A 25 -7.52 3.24 -6.06
N ILE A 26 -8.44 4.18 -5.80
CA ILE A 26 -9.32 4.12 -4.61
C ILE A 26 -10.24 2.91 -4.68
N SER A 27 -10.86 2.66 -5.83
CA SER A 27 -11.72 1.49 -6.04
C SER A 27 -10.93 0.20 -5.82
N LEU A 28 -9.69 0.14 -6.31
CA LEU A 28 -8.78 -0.99 -6.13
C LEU A 28 -8.40 -1.18 -4.65
N PHE A 29 -8.15 -0.09 -3.92
CA PHE A 29 -7.88 -0.12 -2.48
C PHE A 29 -9.07 -0.68 -1.68
N LEU A 30 -10.28 -0.21 -1.97
CA LEU A 30 -11.50 -0.70 -1.32
C LEU A 30 -11.74 -2.17 -1.66
N PHE A 31 -11.54 -2.55 -2.93
CA PHE A 31 -11.66 -3.93 -3.38
C PHE A 31 -10.69 -4.86 -2.65
N PHE A 32 -9.39 -4.55 -2.60
CA PHE A 32 -8.42 -5.37 -1.89
C PHE A 32 -8.68 -5.42 -0.39
N THR A 33 -9.09 -4.30 0.23
CA THR A 33 -9.43 -4.28 1.65
C THR A 33 -10.62 -5.18 1.95
N GLY A 34 -11.66 -5.16 1.10
CA GLY A 34 -12.78 -6.09 1.18
C GLY A 34 -12.36 -7.55 1.00
N LEU A 35 -11.54 -7.82 -0.01
CA LEU A 35 -11.10 -9.19 -0.34
C LEU A 35 -10.19 -9.78 0.75
N PHE A 36 -9.22 -9.02 1.25
CA PHE A 36 -8.34 -9.47 2.33
C PHE A 36 -9.08 -9.56 3.67
N SER A 37 -9.99 -8.65 3.96
CA SER A 37 -10.73 -8.68 5.23
C SER A 37 -11.68 -9.88 5.30
N THR A 38 -12.41 -10.18 4.23
CA THR A 38 -13.28 -11.36 4.14
C THR A 38 -12.48 -12.66 4.20
N THR A 39 -11.43 -12.78 3.39
CA THR A 39 -10.57 -13.97 3.36
C THR A 39 -9.86 -14.18 4.70
N GLY A 40 -9.27 -13.11 5.25
CA GLY A 40 -8.59 -13.13 6.54
C GLY A 40 -9.53 -13.43 7.69
N PHE A 41 -10.78 -12.94 7.64
CA PHE A 41 -11.76 -13.21 8.68
C PHE A 41 -12.21 -14.67 8.65
N PHE A 42 -12.42 -15.25 7.46
CA PHE A 42 -12.73 -16.67 7.34
C PHE A 42 -11.60 -17.57 7.89
N VAL A 43 -10.35 -17.23 7.57
CA VAL A 43 -9.19 -17.98 8.08
C VAL A 43 -9.05 -17.81 9.60
N ALA A 44 -9.20 -16.58 10.10
CA ALA A 44 -8.99 -16.27 11.50
C ALA A 44 -10.14 -16.78 12.39
N THR A 45 -11.39 -16.76 11.91
CA THR A 45 -12.53 -17.39 12.59
C THR A 45 -12.39 -18.91 12.63
N LYS A 46 -11.93 -19.54 11.55
CA LYS A 46 -11.66 -20.99 11.55
C LYS A 46 -10.59 -21.40 12.58
N LYS A 47 -9.62 -20.52 12.84
CA LYS A 47 -8.49 -20.80 13.74
C LYS A 47 -8.73 -20.38 15.21
N PHE A 48 -9.44 -19.28 15.43
CA PHE A 48 -9.56 -18.63 16.75
C PHE A 48 -11.01 -18.34 17.18
N GLY A 49 -12.00 -18.72 16.38
CA GLY A 49 -13.41 -18.32 16.57
C GLY A 49 -14.08 -18.85 17.84
N LYS A 50 -13.49 -19.84 18.53
CA LYS A 50 -14.00 -20.34 19.82
C LYS A 50 -13.52 -19.52 21.03
N GLU A 51 -12.43 -18.77 20.89
CA GLU A 51 -11.74 -18.11 22.02
C GLU A 51 -11.90 -16.58 22.03
N ARG A 52 -12.34 -15.99 20.91
CA ARG A 52 -12.39 -14.53 20.74
C ARG A 52 -13.72 -14.07 20.17
N ASP A 53 -14.16 -12.90 20.62
CA ASP A 53 -15.35 -12.23 20.10
C ASP A 53 -15.17 -11.96 18.58
N PRO A 54 -16.09 -12.46 17.72
CA PRO A 54 -15.99 -12.30 16.27
C PRO A 54 -15.92 -10.82 15.83
N ARG A 55 -16.50 -9.88 16.59
CA ARG A 55 -16.42 -8.45 16.27
C ARG A 55 -15.01 -7.89 16.43
N VAL A 56 -14.32 -8.30 17.50
CA VAL A 56 -12.95 -7.88 17.77
C VAL A 56 -12.02 -8.46 16.71
N LEU A 57 -12.21 -9.73 16.39
CA LEU A 57 -11.43 -10.47 15.41
C LEU A 57 -11.59 -9.90 13.99
N PHE A 58 -12.82 -9.56 13.59
CA PHE A 58 -13.09 -8.87 12.33
C PHE A 58 -12.41 -7.51 12.27
N ARG A 59 -12.46 -6.73 13.35
CA ARG A 59 -11.83 -5.39 13.41
C ARG A 59 -10.31 -5.48 13.29
N GLU A 60 -9.66 -6.45 13.93
CA GLU A 60 -8.22 -6.68 13.80
C GLU A 60 -7.83 -7.04 12.37
N VAL A 61 -8.55 -8.01 11.78
CA VAL A 61 -8.32 -8.43 10.39
C VAL A 61 -8.57 -7.28 9.42
N LEU A 62 -9.61 -6.47 9.62
CA LEU A 62 -9.92 -5.32 8.79
C LEU A 62 -8.79 -4.28 8.84
N LYS A 63 -8.24 -4.01 10.02
CA LYS A 63 -7.08 -3.11 10.17
C LYS A 63 -5.88 -3.63 9.40
N ILE A 64 -5.51 -4.89 9.60
CA ILE A 64 -4.37 -5.51 8.92
C ILE A 64 -4.57 -5.47 7.40
N SER A 65 -5.77 -5.83 6.94
CA SER A 65 -6.14 -5.83 5.53
C SER A 65 -6.06 -4.44 4.92
N ALA A 66 -6.54 -3.41 5.64
CA ALA A 66 -6.44 -2.02 5.19
C ALA A 66 -4.98 -1.56 5.07
N TYR A 67 -4.10 -1.92 6.02
CA TYR A 67 -2.68 -1.57 5.92
C TYR A 67 -1.99 -2.24 4.73
N VAL A 68 -2.26 -3.53 4.48
CA VAL A 68 -1.70 -4.27 3.34
C VAL A 68 -2.20 -3.65 2.02
N SER A 69 -3.51 -3.42 1.90
CA SER A 69 -4.10 -2.77 0.73
C SER A 69 -3.58 -1.36 0.51
N PHE A 70 -3.33 -0.61 1.58
CA PHE A 70 -2.78 0.74 1.50
C PHE A 70 -1.32 0.72 0.99
N GLY A 71 -0.52 -0.27 1.40
CA GLY A 71 0.83 -0.48 0.86
C GLY A 71 0.81 -0.76 -0.65
N ILE A 72 -0.10 -1.63 -1.09
CA ILE A 72 -0.31 -1.92 -2.53
C ILE A 72 -0.76 -0.65 -3.28
N PHE A 73 -1.71 0.10 -2.71
CA PHE A 73 -2.18 1.37 -3.27
C PHE A 73 -1.03 2.36 -3.47
N ILE A 74 -0.19 2.57 -2.44
CA ILE A 74 0.97 3.47 -2.53
C ILE A 74 1.95 2.99 -3.59
N PHE A 75 2.21 1.68 -3.67
CA PHE A 75 3.11 1.12 -4.68
C PHE A 75 2.61 1.42 -6.10
N PHE A 76 1.34 1.16 -6.39
CA PHE A 76 0.74 1.43 -7.69
C PHE A 76 0.62 2.93 -7.99
N PHE A 77 0.35 3.75 -6.97
CA PHE A 77 0.35 5.20 -7.08
C PHE A 77 1.75 5.70 -7.48
N LEU A 78 2.80 5.37 -6.72
CA LEU A 78 4.16 5.78 -7.03
C LEU A 78 4.61 5.28 -8.42
N ARG A 79 4.24 4.04 -8.79
CA ARG A 79 4.50 3.48 -10.12
C ARG A 79 3.77 4.24 -11.24
N GLY A 80 2.48 4.53 -11.06
CA GLY A 80 1.63 5.22 -12.04
C GLY A 80 2.08 6.67 -12.30
N PHE A 81 2.64 7.32 -11.30
CA PHE A 81 3.17 8.68 -11.41
C PHE A 81 4.66 8.73 -11.80
N LYS A 82 5.27 7.59 -12.18
CA LYS A 82 6.72 7.47 -12.49
C LYS A 82 7.63 7.93 -11.35
N LEU A 83 7.15 7.89 -10.11
CA LEU A 83 7.90 8.18 -8.88
C LEU A 83 8.59 6.90 -8.35
N ILE A 84 8.96 5.98 -9.24
CA ILE A 84 9.64 4.71 -8.89
C ILE A 84 10.95 4.96 -8.14
N SER A 85 11.65 6.07 -8.42
CA SER A 85 12.86 6.42 -7.68
C SER A 85 12.58 6.65 -6.19
N LEU A 86 11.46 7.29 -5.83
CA LEU A 86 11.02 7.45 -4.44
C LEU A 86 10.68 6.09 -3.81
N LEU A 87 9.97 5.24 -4.55
CA LEU A 87 9.66 3.88 -4.10
C LEU A 87 10.94 3.09 -3.77
N ASN A 88 11.94 3.13 -4.64
CA ASN A 88 13.21 2.44 -4.44
C ASN A 88 13.98 2.97 -3.23
N ILE A 89 13.94 4.29 -2.98
CA ILE A 89 14.55 4.89 -1.79
C ILE A 89 13.87 4.36 -0.52
N PHE A 90 12.53 4.39 -0.45
CA PHE A 90 11.81 3.87 0.72
C PHE A 90 12.03 2.36 0.92
N LEU A 91 12.05 1.57 -0.16
CA LEU A 91 12.31 0.14 -0.07
C LEU A 91 13.73 -0.15 0.43
N SER A 92 14.71 0.61 -0.05
CA SER A 92 16.10 0.53 0.39
C SER A 92 16.22 0.84 1.88
N VAL A 93 15.62 1.95 2.35
CA VAL A 93 15.62 2.32 3.77
C VAL A 93 14.94 1.26 4.64
N ALA A 94 13.81 0.70 4.19
CA ALA A 94 13.14 -0.38 4.91
C ALA A 94 14.01 -1.64 5.01
N PHE A 95 14.71 -2.00 3.92
CA PHE A 95 15.68 -3.09 3.91
C PHE A 95 16.84 -2.85 4.89
N TYR A 96 17.41 -1.64 4.88
CA TYR A 96 18.49 -1.28 5.81
C TYR A 96 18.04 -1.32 7.27
N LEU A 97 16.82 -0.86 7.57
CA LEU A 97 16.26 -0.94 8.92
C LEU A 97 16.00 -2.40 9.35
N ALA A 98 15.45 -3.22 8.45
CA ALA A 98 15.20 -4.64 8.73
C ALA A 98 16.51 -5.43 8.96
N LEU A 99 17.51 -5.22 8.09
CA LEU A 99 18.83 -5.84 8.23
C LEU A 99 19.56 -5.33 9.46
N GLY A 100 19.52 -4.03 9.73
CA GLY A 100 20.09 -3.41 10.93
C GLY A 100 19.46 -3.97 12.21
N TYR A 101 18.14 -4.16 12.21
CA TYR A 101 17.42 -4.80 13.32
C TYR A 101 17.84 -6.26 13.51
N GLN A 102 17.96 -7.04 12.43
CA GLN A 102 18.44 -8.43 12.49
C GLN A 102 19.85 -8.51 13.05
N LEU A 103 20.78 -7.67 12.57
CA LEU A 103 22.16 -7.60 13.06
C LEU A 103 22.24 -7.20 14.52
N PHE A 104 21.41 -6.24 14.96
CA PHE A 104 21.35 -5.81 16.36
C PHE A 104 20.87 -6.93 17.29
N ILE A 105 19.86 -7.71 16.89
CA ILE A 105 19.38 -8.84 17.68
C ILE A 105 20.40 -9.97 17.72
N TYR A 106 21.00 -10.32 16.57
CA TYR A 106 22.00 -11.39 16.51
C TYR A 106 23.25 -11.05 17.32
N GLY A 107 23.76 -9.82 17.21
CA GLY A 107 24.92 -9.36 17.99
C GLY A 107 24.66 -9.28 19.50
N ARG A 108 23.39 -9.24 19.94
CA ARG A 108 23.03 -9.29 21.37
C ARG A 108 22.93 -10.72 21.91
N LYS A 109 22.79 -11.74 21.06
CA LYS A 109 22.78 -13.15 21.46
C LYS A 109 24.18 -13.76 21.58
N GLU A 110 25.18 -13.12 20.99
CA GLU A 110 26.60 -13.55 21.05
C GLU A 110 27.37 -12.93 22.23
N ARG A 111 26.75 -12.05 23.03
CA ARG A 111 27.25 -11.56 24.32
C ARG A 111 26.48 -12.21 25.46
#